data_AF-A0A6B8QXE5-F1
#
_entry.id   AF-A0A6B8QXE5-F1
#
_cell.length_a   1.000
_cell.length_b   1.000
_cell.length_c   1.000
_cell.angle_alpha   90.00
_cell.angle_beta   90.00
_cell.angle_gamma   90.00
#
_symmetry.space_group_name_H-M   'P 1'
#
loop_
_entity.id
_entity.type
_entity.pdbx_description
1 polymer ?
#
loop_
_entity_poly.entity_id
_entity_poly.type
_entity_poly.pdbx_seq_one_letter_code
_entity_poly.pdbx_strand_id
1 'polypeptide(L)'
;MVLGTAIVMLLVAYGLARRKVREVSRGEYRGMSLTITTIPEPDGVCSKPVTAELAGEVPKHHLPLIEQLLGYLQAHPDAFCGDGHSTTLLDHHLGVIDQAFEYEGADPLLPLAAAAHDIGKTVSHAKQNGQWVMKEYHDKAGGRLLPKFSAWWDLPEVERSVLLLAVKYEHSPNLMPKTFPGLESDDVRRAGKLLQQLREIDGLATKGEKSKVLENIDVEELAIETFLRVIPQVPYQVKGLAKGIKAAGFRVGDRLYLSEHHVREAALAKVDDDVAAALGGDYRARGGSGPVHPSAAEGAGKAGVAGDGAGGQAIGGSRGHQLVTAG
;
A
#
# COMPACT_ATOMS: atom_id res chain seq x y z
N MET A 1 -40.72 5.10 5.29
CA MET A 1 -40.07 4.15 6.21
C MET A 1 -40.72 2.75 6.23
N VAL A 2 -42.01 2.60 5.89
CA VAL A 2 -42.72 1.31 5.94
C VAL A 2 -42.30 0.31 4.84
N LEU A 3 -41.83 0.79 3.68
CA LEU A 3 -41.43 -0.08 2.56
C LEU A 3 -40.10 -0.81 2.82
N GLY A 4 -39.14 -0.15 3.48
CA GLY A 4 -37.84 -0.72 3.80
C GLY A 4 -37.92 -1.83 4.85
N THR A 5 -38.78 -1.66 5.86
CA THR A 5 -39.03 -2.71 6.86
C THR A 5 -39.74 -3.92 6.26
N ALA A 6 -40.64 -3.72 5.28
CA ALA A 6 -41.29 -4.82 4.57
C ALA A 6 -40.30 -5.66 3.75
N ILE A 7 -39.33 -5.03 3.07
CA ILE A 7 -38.30 -5.73 2.29
C ILE A 7 -37.35 -6.51 3.21
N VAL A 8 -36.92 -5.90 4.32
CA VAL A 8 -36.08 -6.59 5.32
C VAL A 8 -36.83 -7.77 5.93
N MET A 9 -38.10 -7.62 6.28
CA MET A 9 -38.91 -8.71 6.82
C MET A 9 -39.15 -9.82 5.79
N LEU A 10 -39.29 -9.48 4.51
CA LEU A 10 -39.36 -10.46 3.41
C LEU A 10 -38.04 -11.21 3.23
N LEU A 11 -36.90 -10.54 3.30
CA LEU A 11 -35.58 -11.17 3.24
C LEU A 11 -35.30 -12.06 4.45
N VAL A 12 -35.72 -11.62 5.65
CA VAL A 12 -35.63 -12.41 6.89
C VAL A 12 -36.56 -13.61 6.82
N ALA A 13 -37.81 -13.43 6.40
CA ALA A 13 -38.77 -14.53 6.22
C ALA A 13 -38.30 -15.52 5.15
N TYR A 14 -37.76 -15.03 4.04
CA TYR A 14 -37.15 -15.85 3.00
C TYR A 14 -35.92 -16.61 3.53
N GLY A 15 -35.04 -15.95 4.29
CA GLY A 15 -33.90 -16.60 4.94
C GLY A 15 -34.31 -17.66 5.97
N LEU A 16 -35.37 -17.41 6.76
CA LEU A 16 -35.94 -18.35 7.72
C LEU A 16 -36.64 -19.52 7.02
N ALA A 17 -37.37 -19.26 5.95
CA ALA A 17 -37.99 -20.29 5.12
C ALA A 17 -36.92 -21.16 4.44
N ARG A 18 -35.86 -20.56 3.89
CA ARG A 18 -34.73 -21.30 3.31
C ARG A 18 -33.96 -22.12 4.36
N ARG A 19 -33.87 -21.65 5.60
CA ARG A 19 -33.34 -22.41 6.74
C ARG A 19 -34.27 -23.55 7.16
N LYS A 20 -35.59 -23.38 7.11
CA LYS A 20 -36.57 -24.45 7.34
C LYS A 20 -36.57 -25.49 6.22
N VAL A 21 -36.36 -25.07 4.97
CA VAL A 21 -36.19 -25.98 3.82
C VAL A 21 -34.84 -26.71 3.85
N ARG A 22 -33.90 -26.38 4.76
CA ARG A 22 -32.75 -27.24 5.10
C ARG A 22 -33.16 -28.46 5.96
N GLU A 23 -34.36 -28.97 5.74
CA GLU A 23 -34.92 -30.21 6.27
C GLU A 23 -34.42 -31.38 5.41
N VAL A 24 -33.95 -32.52 5.91
CA VAL A 24 -33.91 -33.07 7.28
C VAL A 24 -32.65 -33.94 7.39
N SER A 25 -31.90 -33.81 8.48
CA SER A 25 -30.82 -34.73 8.83
C SER A 25 -31.35 -36.17 8.92
N ARG A 26 -30.80 -37.09 8.13
CA ARG A 26 -30.99 -38.53 8.36
C ARG A 26 -29.86 -39.03 9.26
N GLY A 27 -29.99 -38.82 10.57
CA GLY A 27 -29.14 -39.48 11.56
C GLY A 27 -28.98 -38.74 12.87
N GLU A 28 -29.08 -39.48 13.98
CA GLU A 28 -28.55 -39.10 15.28
C GLU A 28 -27.14 -39.68 15.41
N TYR A 29 -26.13 -38.83 15.66
CA TYR A 29 -24.85 -39.30 16.18
C TYR A 29 -24.70 -38.78 17.61
N ARG A 30 -24.73 -39.69 18.58
CA ARG A 30 -24.61 -39.37 20.02
C ARG A 30 -25.61 -38.31 20.51
N GLY A 31 -26.86 -38.33 20.02
CA GLY A 31 -27.89 -37.38 20.45
C GLY A 31 -27.74 -35.96 19.90
N MET A 32 -26.86 -35.73 18.92
CA MET A 32 -26.74 -34.47 18.21
C MET A 32 -27.36 -34.55 16.82
N SER A 33 -28.16 -33.55 16.46
CA SER A 33 -28.68 -33.39 15.08
C SER A 33 -27.58 -32.85 14.19
N LEU A 34 -27.10 -33.65 13.24
CA LEU A 34 -26.10 -33.27 12.24
C LEU A 34 -26.79 -32.88 10.94
N THR A 35 -26.74 -31.58 10.59
CA THR A 35 -27.18 -31.14 9.26
C THR A 35 -26.02 -31.30 8.27
N ILE A 36 -26.00 -32.39 7.51
CA ILE A 36 -25.09 -32.55 6.37
C ILE A 36 -25.72 -31.79 5.19
N THR A 37 -25.37 -30.51 5.05
CA THR A 37 -25.67 -29.75 3.83
C THR A 37 -24.48 -29.81 2.87
N THR A 38 -24.72 -29.68 1.57
CA THR A 38 -23.65 -29.33 0.63
C THR A 38 -23.00 -28.04 1.09
N ILE A 39 -21.68 -28.06 1.27
CA ILE A 39 -20.90 -26.84 1.49
C ILE A 39 -21.12 -25.97 0.25
N PRO A 40 -21.62 -24.73 0.37
CA PRO A 40 -21.78 -23.87 -0.79
C PRO A 40 -20.40 -23.69 -1.44
N GLU A 41 -20.30 -24.09 -2.70
CA GLU A 41 -19.10 -23.80 -3.49
C GLU A 41 -18.98 -22.28 -3.65
N PRO A 42 -17.77 -21.72 -3.51
CA PRO A 42 -17.58 -20.31 -3.80
C PRO A 42 -17.96 -20.04 -5.26
N ASP A 43 -18.72 -18.96 -5.49
CA ASP A 43 -19.00 -18.50 -6.85
C ASP A 43 -17.67 -18.33 -7.60
N GLY A 44 -17.56 -18.98 -8.76
CA GLY A 44 -16.37 -18.92 -9.60
C GLY A 44 -16.05 -17.50 -10.03
N VAL A 45 -14.75 -17.21 -10.12
CA VAL A 45 -14.26 -15.90 -10.53
C VAL A 45 -14.17 -15.84 -12.05
N CYS A 46 -14.71 -14.77 -12.66
CA CYS A 46 -14.58 -14.54 -14.10
C CYS A 46 -13.16 -14.04 -14.41
N SER A 47 -12.42 -14.74 -15.26
CA SER A 47 -11.10 -14.33 -15.76
C SER A 47 -11.12 -14.22 -17.28
N LYS A 48 -10.32 -13.30 -17.83
CA LYS A 48 -10.04 -13.20 -19.26
C LYS A 48 -8.77 -13.99 -19.61
N PRO A 49 -8.62 -14.49 -20.85
CA PRO A 49 -7.36 -15.05 -21.30
C PRO A 49 -6.24 -14.01 -21.18
N VAL A 50 -5.16 -14.38 -20.48
CA VAL A 50 -3.99 -13.53 -20.30
C VAL A 50 -3.24 -13.44 -21.62
N THR A 51 -2.88 -12.21 -22.00
CA THR A 51 -2.08 -11.94 -23.22
C THR A 51 -0.60 -11.68 -22.88
N ALA A 52 -0.26 -11.51 -21.60
CA ALA A 52 1.08 -11.22 -21.15
C ALA A 52 1.93 -12.50 -21.03
N GLU A 53 3.15 -12.45 -21.56
CA GLU A 53 4.18 -13.47 -21.33
C GLU A 53 4.98 -13.10 -20.07
N LEU A 54 5.24 -14.09 -19.21
CA LEU A 54 6.06 -13.90 -18.02
C LEU A 54 7.54 -13.84 -18.41
N ALA A 55 8.30 -12.93 -17.80
CA ALA A 55 9.73 -12.76 -18.11
C ALA A 55 10.64 -13.92 -17.65
N GLY A 56 10.17 -14.73 -16.69
CA GLY A 56 10.94 -15.81 -16.09
C GLY A 56 10.20 -17.16 -15.99
N GLU A 57 10.93 -18.18 -15.57
CA GLU A 57 10.38 -19.52 -15.38
C GLU A 57 9.70 -19.66 -14.00
N VAL A 58 8.54 -20.30 -13.99
CA VAL A 58 7.82 -20.68 -12.77
C VAL A 58 7.54 -22.19 -12.78
N PRO A 59 7.37 -22.82 -11.61
CA PRO A 59 6.88 -24.20 -11.54
C PRO A 59 5.59 -24.37 -12.35
N LYS A 60 5.50 -25.46 -13.14
CA LYS A 60 4.38 -25.68 -14.07
C LYS A 60 3.02 -25.68 -13.39
N HIS A 61 2.94 -26.13 -12.14
CA HIS A 61 1.70 -26.17 -11.37
C HIS A 61 1.29 -24.80 -10.80
N HIS A 62 2.15 -23.77 -10.86
CA HIS A 62 1.80 -22.40 -10.48
C HIS A 62 1.14 -21.62 -11.62
N LEU A 63 1.52 -21.91 -12.87
CA LEU A 63 1.04 -21.20 -14.06
C LEU A 63 -0.49 -21.04 -14.13
N PRO A 64 -1.30 -22.11 -13.93
CA PRO A 64 -2.75 -21.97 -14.06
C PRO A 64 -3.34 -20.94 -13.09
N LEU A 65 -2.79 -20.82 -11.88
CA LEU A 65 -3.27 -19.82 -10.92
C LEU A 65 -2.75 -18.42 -11.27
N ILE A 66 -1.50 -18.28 -11.70
CA ILE A 66 -0.96 -16.98 -12.16
C ILE A 66 -1.81 -16.46 -13.32
N GLU A 67 -2.12 -17.29 -14.31
CA GLU A 67 -2.96 -16.92 -15.44
C GLU A 67 -4.37 -16.51 -15.00
N GLN A 68 -4.99 -17.24 -14.07
CA GLN A 68 -6.31 -16.86 -13.55
C GLN A 68 -6.28 -15.52 -12.80
N LEU A 69 -5.23 -15.26 -12.01
CA LEU A 69 -5.07 -14.02 -11.25
C LEU A 69 -4.88 -12.82 -12.18
N LEU A 70 -3.94 -12.91 -13.12
CA LEU A 70 -3.69 -11.85 -14.10
C LEU A 70 -4.91 -11.64 -15.02
N GLY A 71 -5.56 -12.73 -15.43
CA GLY A 71 -6.77 -12.68 -16.26
C GLY A 71 -7.96 -12.05 -15.53
N TYR A 72 -8.04 -12.22 -14.21
CA TYR A 72 -9.01 -11.53 -13.37
C TYR A 72 -8.68 -10.04 -13.24
N LEU A 73 -7.41 -9.66 -13.03
CA LEU A 73 -7.00 -8.25 -13.01
C LEU A 73 -7.29 -7.57 -14.36
N GLN A 74 -7.04 -8.23 -15.49
CA GLN A 74 -7.39 -7.75 -16.83
C GLN A 74 -8.91 -7.61 -17.04
N ALA A 75 -9.73 -8.34 -16.28
CA ALA A 75 -11.17 -8.16 -16.25
C ALA A 75 -11.63 -6.97 -15.40
N HIS A 76 -10.76 -6.42 -14.54
CA HIS A 76 -11.04 -5.32 -13.61
C HIS A 76 -10.09 -4.12 -13.82
N PRO A 77 -10.06 -3.50 -15.01
CA PRO A 77 -9.16 -2.37 -15.30
C PRO A 77 -9.44 -1.14 -14.43
N ASP A 78 -10.68 -0.97 -13.97
CA ASP A 78 -11.10 0.15 -13.13
C ASP A 78 -10.87 -0.10 -11.63
N ALA A 79 -10.18 -1.18 -11.25
CA ALA A 79 -9.88 -1.49 -9.85
C ALA A 79 -8.98 -0.43 -9.22
N PHE A 80 -9.11 -0.24 -7.91
CA PHE A 80 -8.27 0.68 -7.16
C PHE A 80 -6.81 0.20 -7.16
N CYS A 81 -5.88 1.03 -7.65
CA CYS A 81 -4.45 0.72 -7.65
C CYS A 81 -3.72 1.27 -6.41
N GLY A 82 -4.27 2.33 -5.79
CA GLY A 82 -3.58 3.14 -4.80
C GLY A 82 -3.47 4.58 -5.27
N ASP A 83 -3.36 5.53 -4.35
CA ASP A 83 -3.07 6.93 -4.68
C ASP A 83 -1.57 7.03 -5.07
N GLY A 84 -1.22 7.73 -6.15
CA GLY A 84 0.20 7.80 -6.57
C GLY A 84 0.62 6.84 -7.67
N HIS A 85 -0.28 6.02 -8.20
CA HIS A 85 0.01 5.07 -9.26
C HIS A 85 -0.63 5.54 -10.56
N SER A 86 0.19 5.85 -11.55
CA SER A 86 -0.24 6.23 -12.90
C SER A 86 -0.63 5.03 -13.78
N THR A 87 -0.47 3.81 -13.26
CA THR A 87 -0.65 2.55 -13.98
C THR A 87 -1.88 1.78 -13.48
N THR A 88 -2.28 0.75 -14.22
CA THR A 88 -3.37 -0.14 -13.76
C THR A 88 -2.88 -1.09 -12.68
N LEU A 89 -3.81 -1.66 -11.91
CA LEU A 89 -3.48 -2.69 -10.92
C LEU A 89 -2.79 -3.91 -11.55
N LEU A 90 -3.15 -4.25 -12.81
CA LEU A 90 -2.49 -5.30 -13.57
C LEU A 90 -1.03 -4.97 -13.86
N ASP A 91 -0.75 -3.76 -14.35
CA ASP A 91 0.62 -3.33 -14.67
C ASP A 91 1.51 -3.34 -13.44
N HIS A 92 0.96 -2.91 -12.29
CA HIS A 92 1.66 -2.99 -11.01
C HIS A 92 2.03 -4.43 -10.65
N HIS A 93 1.08 -5.38 -10.76
CA HIS A 93 1.37 -6.80 -10.50
C HIS A 93 2.42 -7.37 -11.45
N LEU A 94 2.38 -7.00 -12.74
CA LEU A 94 3.42 -7.42 -13.70
C LEU A 94 4.80 -6.88 -13.28
N GLY A 95 4.89 -5.62 -12.88
CA GLY A 95 6.13 -5.03 -12.36
C GLY A 95 6.65 -5.74 -11.10
N VAL A 96 5.77 -6.12 -10.17
CA VAL A 96 6.16 -6.87 -8.96
C VAL A 96 6.61 -8.29 -9.33
N ILE A 97 5.98 -8.93 -10.32
CA ILE A 97 6.39 -10.25 -10.83
C ILE A 97 7.78 -10.19 -11.49
N ASP A 98 8.07 -9.14 -12.26
CA ASP A 98 9.39 -8.95 -12.85
C ASP A 98 10.47 -8.84 -11.74
N GLN A 99 10.19 -8.07 -10.69
CA GLN A 99 11.06 -7.99 -9.52
C GLN A 99 11.22 -9.33 -8.79
N ALA A 100 10.19 -10.19 -8.79
CA ALA A 100 10.30 -11.54 -8.23
C ALA A 100 11.30 -12.41 -8.99
N PHE A 101 11.37 -12.29 -10.32
CA PHE A 101 12.31 -13.05 -11.14
C PHE A 101 13.75 -12.57 -11.01
N GLU A 102 13.96 -11.30 -10.68
CA GLU A 102 15.27 -10.72 -10.43
C GLU A 102 15.78 -10.96 -8.99
N TYR A 103 14.92 -11.44 -8.09
CA TYR A 103 15.24 -11.58 -6.67
C TYR A 103 16.16 -12.78 -6.38
N GLU A 104 17.39 -12.50 -5.91
CA GLU A 104 18.36 -13.54 -5.57
C GLU A 104 17.89 -14.40 -4.39
N GLY A 105 17.91 -15.73 -4.57
CA GLY A 105 17.46 -16.66 -3.52
C GLY A 105 15.95 -16.58 -3.22
N ALA A 106 15.16 -16.17 -4.22
CA ALA A 106 13.70 -16.16 -4.18
C ALA A 106 13.15 -17.53 -3.79
N ASP A 107 12.11 -17.53 -2.95
CA ASP A 107 11.26 -18.69 -2.81
C ASP A 107 10.57 -18.99 -4.15
N PRO A 108 10.45 -20.25 -4.60
CA PRO A 108 9.75 -20.57 -5.85
C PRO A 108 8.29 -20.11 -5.90
N LEU A 109 7.65 -19.84 -4.75
CA LEU A 109 6.30 -19.26 -4.67
C LEU A 109 6.27 -17.74 -4.87
N LEU A 110 7.41 -17.06 -4.92
CA LEU A 110 7.47 -15.59 -4.94
C LEU A 110 6.76 -14.97 -6.15
N PRO A 111 6.94 -15.45 -7.41
CA PRO A 111 6.20 -14.91 -8.55
C PRO A 111 4.69 -15.09 -8.43
N LEU A 112 4.26 -16.24 -7.88
CA LEU A 112 2.84 -16.49 -7.63
C LEU A 112 2.29 -15.62 -6.48
N ALA A 113 3.09 -15.36 -5.45
CA ALA A 113 2.75 -14.44 -4.37
C ALA A 113 2.63 -13.00 -4.89
N ALA A 114 3.55 -12.57 -5.76
CA ALA A 114 3.48 -11.28 -6.45
C ALA A 114 2.18 -11.15 -7.28
N ALA A 115 1.79 -12.19 -8.02
CA ALA A 115 0.54 -12.22 -8.77
C ALA A 115 -0.72 -12.15 -7.88
N ALA A 116 -0.60 -12.47 -6.59
CA ALA A 116 -1.73 -12.60 -5.67
C ALA A 116 -1.85 -11.47 -4.64
N HIS A 117 -0.78 -10.74 -4.34
CA HIS A 117 -0.67 -9.93 -3.12
C HIS A 117 -1.77 -8.88 -2.96
N ASP A 118 -2.05 -8.15 -4.04
CA ASP A 118 -2.98 -7.03 -4.02
C ASP A 118 -4.32 -7.33 -4.69
N ILE A 119 -4.59 -8.61 -5.01
CA ILE A 119 -5.83 -9.05 -5.67
C ILE A 119 -7.08 -8.60 -4.90
N GLY A 120 -6.96 -8.44 -3.58
CA GLY A 120 -8.02 -7.97 -2.70
C GLY A 120 -8.47 -6.53 -2.95
N LYS A 121 -7.63 -5.67 -3.57
CA LYS A 121 -8.00 -4.28 -3.92
C LYS A 121 -9.23 -4.22 -4.83
N THR A 122 -9.45 -5.24 -5.64
CA THR A 122 -10.62 -5.38 -6.54
C THR A 122 -11.97 -5.44 -5.81
N VAL A 123 -11.99 -5.88 -4.55
CA VAL A 123 -13.22 -6.09 -3.77
C VAL A 123 -13.29 -5.24 -2.50
N SER A 124 -12.14 -4.79 -2.00
CA SER A 124 -12.02 -4.02 -0.76
C SER A 124 -12.30 -2.53 -0.93
N HIS A 125 -12.23 -2.00 -2.15
CA HIS A 125 -12.52 -0.61 -2.46
C HIS A 125 -13.74 -0.49 -3.36
N ALA A 126 -14.49 0.60 -3.21
CA ALA A 126 -15.57 0.94 -4.14
C ALA A 126 -15.67 2.45 -4.34
N LYS A 127 -16.01 2.86 -5.56
CA LYS A 127 -16.36 4.27 -5.84
C LYS A 127 -17.73 4.58 -5.25
N GLN A 128 -17.79 5.52 -4.31
CA GLN A 128 -19.00 6.12 -3.77
C GLN A 128 -18.96 7.61 -4.06
N ASN A 129 -19.95 8.14 -4.79
CA ASN A 129 -20.00 9.55 -5.22
C ASN A 129 -18.73 10.01 -5.96
N GLY A 130 -18.13 9.14 -6.76
CA GLY A 130 -16.89 9.43 -7.51
C GLY A 130 -15.60 9.32 -6.70
N GLN A 131 -15.66 9.11 -5.38
CA GLN A 131 -14.50 8.93 -4.51
C GLN A 131 -14.32 7.46 -4.12
N TRP A 132 -13.07 7.02 -4.01
CA TRP A 132 -12.77 5.68 -3.52
C TRP A 132 -12.99 5.60 -2.01
N VAL A 133 -13.73 4.57 -1.58
CA VAL A 133 -13.98 4.27 -0.17
C VAL A 133 -13.51 2.86 0.13
N MET A 134 -12.61 2.73 1.11
CA MET A 134 -12.19 1.44 1.65
C MET A 134 -13.33 0.83 2.48
N LYS A 135 -13.74 -0.38 2.11
CA LYS A 135 -14.74 -1.19 2.84
C LYS A 135 -14.09 -2.09 3.86
N GLU A 136 -12.91 -2.60 3.55
CA GLU A 136 -12.14 -3.52 4.40
C GLU A 136 -10.66 -3.54 3.99
N TYR A 137 -9.82 -4.18 4.80
CA TYR A 137 -8.41 -4.37 4.47
C TYR A 137 -8.24 -5.33 3.30
N HIS A 138 -7.47 -4.92 2.29
CA HIS A 138 -7.33 -5.66 1.03
C HIS A 138 -6.53 -6.96 1.19
N ASP A 139 -5.55 -7.02 2.09
CA ASP A 139 -4.82 -8.25 2.42
C ASP A 139 -5.77 -9.37 2.91
N LYS A 140 -6.73 -9.03 3.78
CA LYS A 140 -7.75 -9.96 4.28
C LYS A 140 -8.76 -10.33 3.22
N ALA A 141 -9.12 -9.36 2.36
CA ALA A 141 -10.03 -9.59 1.26
C ALA A 141 -9.39 -10.51 0.20
N GLY A 142 -8.12 -10.29 -0.14
CA GLY A 142 -7.32 -11.12 -1.03
C GLY A 142 -7.25 -12.55 -0.52
N GLY A 143 -6.93 -12.76 0.76
CA GLY A 143 -6.93 -14.09 1.37
C GLY A 143 -8.28 -14.83 1.31
N ARG A 144 -9.42 -14.12 1.25
CA ARG A 144 -10.75 -14.73 1.04
C ARG A 144 -11.13 -14.90 -0.43
N LEU A 145 -10.51 -14.12 -1.32
CA LEU A 145 -10.73 -14.17 -2.76
C LEU A 145 -9.96 -15.33 -3.39
N LEU A 146 -8.75 -15.62 -2.91
CA LEU A 146 -7.87 -16.67 -3.44
C LEU A 146 -8.55 -18.06 -3.59
N PRO A 147 -9.29 -18.57 -2.59
CA PRO A 147 -9.95 -19.88 -2.73
C PRO A 147 -11.09 -19.94 -3.75
N LYS A 148 -11.48 -18.80 -4.35
CA LYS A 148 -12.52 -18.76 -5.38
C LYS A 148 -11.98 -19.02 -6.80
N PHE A 149 -10.67 -18.94 -6.99
CA PHE A 149 -10.04 -19.32 -8.26
C PHE A 149 -9.98 -20.85 -8.35
N SER A 150 -10.38 -21.44 -9.47
CA SER A 150 -10.41 -22.90 -9.57
C SER A 150 -9.01 -23.50 -9.47
N ALA A 151 -8.02 -22.85 -10.10
CA ALA A 151 -6.62 -23.28 -10.08
C ALA A 151 -5.98 -23.19 -8.68
N TRP A 152 -6.60 -22.47 -7.73
CA TRP A 152 -6.16 -22.46 -6.34
C TRP A 152 -6.12 -23.87 -5.79
N TRP A 153 -7.13 -24.69 -6.10
CA TRP A 153 -7.28 -26.03 -5.54
C TRP A 153 -6.35 -27.08 -6.17
N ASP A 154 -5.69 -26.73 -7.27
CA ASP A 154 -4.69 -27.59 -7.93
C ASP A 154 -3.29 -27.45 -7.30
N LEU A 155 -3.06 -26.38 -6.54
CA LEU A 155 -1.81 -26.20 -5.80
C LEU A 155 -1.66 -27.20 -4.65
N PRO A 156 -0.43 -27.66 -4.32
CA PRO A 156 -0.16 -28.44 -3.12
C PRO A 156 -0.66 -27.72 -1.85
N GLU A 157 -1.23 -28.47 -0.91
CA GLU A 157 -1.86 -27.90 0.29
C GLU A 157 -0.91 -27.02 1.13
N VAL A 158 0.35 -27.45 1.25
CA VAL A 158 1.40 -26.68 1.94
C VAL A 158 1.64 -25.36 1.22
N GLU A 159 1.78 -25.37 -0.11
CA GLU A 159 2.02 -24.16 -0.89
C GLU A 159 0.83 -23.19 -0.82
N ARG A 160 -0.41 -23.70 -0.89
CA ARG A 160 -1.62 -22.89 -0.68
C ARG A 160 -1.62 -22.19 0.67
N SER A 161 -1.27 -22.92 1.72
CA SER A 161 -1.28 -22.39 3.08
C SER A 161 -0.16 -21.37 3.30
N VAL A 162 1.04 -21.64 2.76
CA VAL A 162 2.18 -20.71 2.76
C VAL A 162 1.85 -19.42 2.01
N LEU A 163 1.30 -19.53 0.79
CA LEU A 163 0.85 -18.41 -0.03
C LEU A 163 -0.25 -17.60 0.66
N LEU A 164 -1.25 -18.28 1.22
CA LEU A 164 -2.35 -17.63 1.95
C LEU A 164 -1.83 -16.80 3.13
N LEU A 165 -0.87 -17.32 3.89
CA LEU A 165 -0.26 -16.59 4.99
C LEU A 165 0.53 -15.36 4.51
N ALA A 166 1.32 -15.51 3.44
CA ALA A 166 2.09 -14.41 2.89
C ALA A 166 1.19 -13.24 2.43
N VAL A 167 0.16 -13.53 1.64
CA VAL A 167 -0.79 -12.53 1.12
C VAL A 167 -1.65 -11.95 2.25
N LYS A 168 -2.23 -12.79 3.10
CA LYS A 168 -3.17 -12.33 4.14
C LYS A 168 -2.52 -11.46 5.21
N TYR A 169 -1.21 -11.56 5.43
CA TYR A 169 -0.51 -10.86 6.50
C TYR A 169 0.51 -9.85 6.02
N GLU A 170 0.56 -9.55 4.73
CA GLU A 170 1.51 -8.62 4.13
C GLU A 170 1.60 -7.27 4.89
N HIS A 171 0.46 -6.63 5.16
CA HIS A 171 0.39 -5.38 5.92
C HIS A 171 0.40 -5.55 7.44
N SER A 172 0.36 -6.78 7.95
CA SER A 172 0.42 -7.05 9.39
C SER A 172 1.30 -8.27 9.70
N PRO A 173 2.60 -8.24 9.36
CA PRO A 173 3.48 -9.41 9.51
C PRO A 173 3.60 -9.85 10.97
N ASN A 174 3.56 -8.88 11.89
CA ASN A 174 3.58 -9.11 13.34
C ASN A 174 2.36 -9.87 13.87
N LEU A 175 1.27 -9.94 13.09
CA LEU A 175 0.06 -10.69 13.43
C LEU A 175 0.02 -12.08 12.78
N MET A 176 1.03 -12.44 11.98
CA MET A 176 1.11 -13.77 11.38
C MET A 176 1.21 -14.83 12.49
N PRO A 177 0.40 -15.90 12.44
CA PRO A 177 0.40 -16.90 13.48
C PRO A 177 1.71 -17.68 13.50
N LYS A 178 2.16 -18.08 14.70
CA LYS A 178 3.37 -18.90 14.87
C LYS A 178 3.16 -20.37 14.50
N THR A 179 1.91 -20.81 14.44
CA THR A 179 1.49 -22.16 14.04
C THR A 179 0.24 -22.05 13.18
N PHE A 180 0.08 -22.94 12.19
CA PHE A 180 -1.07 -22.94 11.31
C PHE A 180 -1.52 -24.39 11.03
N PRO A 181 -2.82 -24.70 11.06
CA PRO A 181 -3.30 -26.05 10.79
C PRO A 181 -2.81 -26.56 9.44
N GLY A 182 -2.25 -27.76 9.41
CA GLY A 182 -1.72 -28.38 8.18
C GLY A 182 -0.34 -27.90 7.76
N LEU A 183 0.32 -27.03 8.53
CA LEU A 183 1.70 -26.61 8.29
C LEU A 183 2.64 -27.03 9.42
N GLU A 184 3.82 -27.51 9.03
CA GLU A 184 4.92 -27.73 9.96
C GLU A 184 5.57 -26.39 10.35
N SER A 185 6.38 -26.40 11.41
CA SER A 185 7.06 -25.17 11.89
C SER A 185 7.97 -24.55 10.83
N ASP A 186 8.57 -25.38 9.98
CA ASP A 186 9.44 -24.94 8.89
C ASP A 186 8.66 -24.27 7.76
N ASP A 187 7.43 -24.72 7.48
CA ASP A 187 6.55 -24.11 6.49
C ASP A 187 6.02 -22.74 6.95
N VAL A 188 5.68 -22.61 8.24
CA VAL A 188 5.30 -21.31 8.81
C VAL A 188 6.47 -20.31 8.74
N ARG A 189 7.69 -20.78 8.99
CA ARG A 189 8.90 -19.97 8.81
C ARG A 189 9.12 -19.59 7.35
N ARG A 190 8.91 -20.52 6.42
CA ARG A 190 8.94 -20.27 4.97
C ARG A 190 7.93 -19.20 4.57
N ALA A 191 6.69 -19.27 5.08
CA ALA A 191 5.67 -18.25 4.83
C ALA A 191 6.09 -16.85 5.30
N GLY A 192 6.74 -16.76 6.47
CA GLY A 192 7.30 -15.50 6.95
C GLY A 192 8.41 -14.95 6.05
N LYS A 193 9.29 -15.82 5.53
CA LYS A 193 10.33 -15.44 4.57
C LYS A 193 9.72 -14.98 3.25
N LEU A 194 8.76 -15.72 2.71
CA LEU A 194 8.04 -15.37 1.48
C LEU A 194 7.35 -14.01 1.61
N LEU A 195 6.67 -13.76 2.72
CA LEU A 195 6.04 -12.48 3.03
C LEU A 195 7.07 -11.35 3.03
N GLN A 196 8.22 -11.56 3.65
CA GLN A 196 9.28 -10.55 3.66
C GLN A 196 9.78 -10.25 2.23
N GLN A 197 10.10 -11.29 1.46
CA GLN A 197 10.53 -11.13 0.06
C GLN A 197 9.49 -10.38 -0.75
N LEU A 198 8.22 -10.73 -0.60
CA LEU A 198 7.09 -10.08 -1.28
C LEU A 198 7.04 -8.57 -1.01
N ARG A 199 7.15 -8.16 0.26
CA ARG A 199 7.15 -6.74 0.63
C ARG A 199 8.36 -5.98 0.10
N GLU A 200 9.50 -6.66 -0.03
CA GLU A 200 10.70 -6.07 -0.59
C GLU A 200 10.54 -5.80 -2.09
N ILE A 201 10.05 -6.78 -2.86
CA ILE A 201 9.84 -6.62 -4.31
C ILE A 201 8.71 -5.65 -4.65
N ASP A 202 7.60 -5.65 -3.89
CA ASP A 202 6.53 -4.66 -4.04
C ASP A 202 7.05 -3.24 -3.78
N GLY A 203 7.83 -3.07 -2.71
CA GLY A 203 8.46 -1.80 -2.40
C GLY A 203 9.45 -1.33 -3.48
N LEU A 204 10.14 -2.25 -4.17
CA LEU A 204 11.02 -1.92 -5.30
C LEU A 204 10.22 -1.52 -6.55
N ALA A 205 9.17 -2.28 -6.89
CA ALA A 205 8.28 -1.98 -8.00
C ALA A 205 7.60 -0.61 -7.83
N THR A 206 7.01 -0.37 -6.66
CA THR A 206 6.37 0.91 -6.31
C THR A 206 7.36 2.09 -6.41
N LYS A 207 8.60 1.91 -5.97
CA LYS A 207 9.64 2.95 -6.13
C LYS A 207 9.97 3.19 -7.60
N GLY A 208 10.13 2.14 -8.39
CA GLY A 208 10.40 2.23 -9.82
C GLY A 208 9.27 2.94 -10.58
N GLU A 209 8.02 2.64 -10.26
CA GLU A 209 6.83 3.32 -10.79
C GLU A 209 6.84 4.81 -10.47
N LYS A 210 7.08 5.17 -9.20
CA LYS A 210 7.17 6.57 -8.77
C LYS A 210 8.32 7.31 -9.44
N SER A 211 9.48 6.68 -9.60
CA SER A 211 10.62 7.25 -10.32
C SER A 211 10.28 7.55 -11.78
N LYS A 212 9.60 6.62 -12.49
CA LYS A 212 9.16 6.85 -13.88
C LYS A 212 8.15 7.99 -14.01
N VAL A 213 7.27 8.17 -13.03
CA VAL A 213 6.36 9.34 -12.98
C VAL A 213 7.18 10.63 -12.86
N LEU A 214 8.18 10.65 -11.96
CA LEU A 214 9.04 11.82 -11.75
C LEU A 214 9.98 12.11 -12.93
N GLU A 215 10.45 11.10 -13.66
CA GLU A 215 11.31 11.28 -14.84
C GLU A 215 10.63 12.05 -15.99
N ASN A 216 9.31 11.99 -16.07
CA ASN A 216 8.52 12.68 -17.09
C ASN A 216 8.06 14.08 -16.66
N ILE A 217 8.42 14.50 -15.44
CA ILE A 217 7.99 15.76 -14.86
C ILE A 217 9.25 16.59 -14.57
N ASP A 218 9.30 17.82 -15.09
CA ASP A 218 10.28 18.79 -14.59
C ASP A 218 9.88 19.19 -13.18
N VAL A 219 10.42 18.48 -12.19
CA VAL A 219 10.11 18.67 -10.77
C VAL A 219 10.49 20.08 -10.31
N GLU A 220 11.53 20.67 -10.90
CA GLU A 220 11.98 22.01 -10.55
C GLU A 220 11.01 23.07 -11.06
N GLU A 221 10.60 22.97 -12.33
CA GLU A 221 9.61 23.85 -12.91
C GLU A 221 8.26 23.71 -12.19
N LEU A 222 7.80 22.48 -11.94
CA LEU A 222 6.57 22.22 -11.20
C LEU A 222 6.62 22.76 -9.77
N ALA A 223 7.74 22.59 -9.06
CA ALA A 223 7.91 23.11 -7.71
C ALA A 223 7.88 24.65 -7.70
N ILE A 224 8.57 25.30 -8.65
CA ILE A 224 8.59 26.76 -8.78
C ILE A 224 7.18 27.28 -9.12
N GLU A 225 6.51 26.70 -10.12
CA GLU A 225 5.16 27.11 -10.51
C GLU A 225 4.16 26.94 -9.36
N THR A 226 4.21 25.80 -8.68
CA THR A 226 3.33 25.50 -7.54
C THR A 226 3.61 26.47 -6.39
N PHE A 227 4.88 26.73 -6.08
CA PHE A 227 5.28 27.69 -5.05
C PHE A 227 4.78 29.10 -5.36
N LEU A 228 4.96 29.58 -6.59
CA LEU A 228 4.48 30.89 -7.04
C LEU A 228 2.95 30.97 -7.02
N ARG A 229 2.25 29.86 -7.29
CA ARG A 229 0.78 29.79 -7.21
C ARG A 229 0.28 29.83 -5.77
N VAL A 230 0.99 29.20 -4.84
CA VAL A 230 0.59 29.01 -3.43
C VAL A 230 0.91 30.22 -2.57
N ILE A 231 2.04 30.90 -2.81
CA ILE A 231 2.46 32.09 -2.05
C ILE A 231 1.32 33.12 -1.88
N PRO A 232 0.58 33.53 -2.93
CA PRO A 232 -0.48 34.50 -2.79
C PRO A 232 -1.70 34.01 -1.98
N GLN A 233 -1.84 32.71 -1.78
CA GLN A 233 -3.02 32.07 -1.20
C GLN A 233 -2.86 31.72 0.29
N VAL A 234 -1.63 31.67 0.79
CA VAL A 234 -1.37 31.32 2.19
C VAL A 234 -1.52 32.52 3.13
N PRO A 235 -2.00 32.33 4.37
CA PRO A 235 -2.22 33.44 5.30
C PRO A 235 -0.90 34.02 5.79
N TYR A 236 -0.75 35.34 5.74
CA TYR A 236 0.40 36.07 6.28
C TYR A 236 0.07 36.75 7.61
N GLN A 237 1.09 36.90 8.46
CA GLN A 237 0.96 37.62 9.72
C GLN A 237 0.76 39.12 9.44
N VAL A 238 -0.50 39.56 9.48
CA VAL A 238 -0.91 40.97 9.33
C VAL A 238 -1.79 41.39 10.49
N LYS A 239 -1.89 42.71 10.74
CA LYS A 239 -2.83 43.25 11.74
C LYS A 239 -4.27 42.90 11.30
N GLY A 240 -4.99 42.16 12.14
CA GLY A 240 -6.36 41.71 11.85
C GLY A 240 -6.49 40.25 11.40
N LEU A 241 -5.40 39.46 11.40
CA LEU A 241 -5.49 38.02 11.20
C LEU A 241 -6.35 37.39 12.30
N ALA A 242 -7.33 36.57 11.91
CA ALA A 242 -8.27 35.96 12.85
C ALA A 242 -7.55 35.05 13.85
N LYS A 243 -8.01 35.09 15.10
CA LYS A 243 -7.43 34.32 16.21
C LYS A 243 -7.59 32.82 15.92
N GLY A 244 -6.48 32.10 15.80
CA GLY A 244 -6.45 30.65 15.53
C GLY A 244 -5.93 30.26 14.14
N ILE A 245 -5.79 31.20 13.21
CA ILE A 245 -5.17 30.94 11.90
C ILE A 245 -3.65 31.00 12.05
N LYS A 246 -2.95 29.91 11.71
CA LYS A 246 -1.49 29.88 11.67
C LYS A 246 -0.99 30.59 10.42
N ALA A 247 -0.18 31.63 10.59
CA ALA A 247 0.45 32.31 9.47
C ALA A 247 1.52 31.41 8.81
N ALA A 248 1.53 31.38 7.49
CA ALA A 248 2.56 30.74 6.67
C ALA A 248 3.79 31.64 6.48
N GLY A 249 3.73 32.91 6.86
CA GLY A 249 4.88 33.82 6.79
C GLY A 249 4.60 35.22 7.32
N PHE A 250 5.61 36.07 7.30
CA PHE A 250 5.53 37.47 7.68
C PHE A 250 6.54 38.32 6.88
N ARG A 251 6.27 39.61 6.74
CA ARG A 251 7.15 40.57 6.04
C ARG A 251 7.86 41.48 7.04
N VAL A 252 9.15 41.70 6.86
CA VAL A 252 9.95 42.69 7.59
C VAL A 252 10.73 43.53 6.59
N GLY A 253 10.41 44.82 6.49
CA GLY A 253 10.98 45.69 5.45
C GLY A 253 10.68 45.14 4.05
N ASP A 254 11.73 44.83 3.29
CA ASP A 254 11.64 44.24 1.94
C ASP A 254 11.88 42.72 1.92
N ARG A 255 11.92 42.08 3.08
CA ARG A 255 12.14 40.63 3.20
C ARG A 255 10.86 39.90 3.57
N LEU A 256 10.58 38.81 2.87
CA LEU A 256 9.49 37.88 3.16
C LEU A 256 10.05 36.64 3.84
N TYR A 257 9.56 36.34 5.04
CA TYR A 257 9.93 35.15 5.80
C TYR A 257 8.78 34.15 5.68
N LEU A 258 9.10 32.93 5.24
CA LEU A 258 8.13 31.88 4.99
C LEU A 258 8.39 30.67 5.87
N SER A 259 7.32 30.04 6.33
CA SER A 259 7.35 28.72 6.95
C SER A 259 7.34 27.68 5.84
N GLU A 260 8.49 27.03 5.64
CA GLU A 260 8.64 25.92 4.69
C GLU A 260 7.51 24.89 4.86
N HIS A 261 7.25 24.47 6.10
CA HIS A 261 6.21 23.49 6.41
C HIS A 261 4.83 23.94 5.91
N HIS A 262 4.36 25.14 6.27
CA HIS A 262 3.02 25.59 5.87
C HIS A 262 2.89 25.82 4.37
N VAL A 263 3.95 26.34 3.73
CA VAL A 263 3.94 26.53 2.26
C VAL A 263 3.95 25.18 1.55
N ARG A 264 4.72 24.20 2.04
CA ARG A 264 4.76 22.85 1.48
C ARG A 264 3.42 22.13 1.60
N GLU A 265 2.78 22.12 2.77
CA GLU A 265 1.46 21.50 2.94
C GLU A 265 0.43 22.12 1.99
N ALA A 266 0.44 23.44 1.84
CA ALA A 266 -0.43 24.14 0.91
C ALA A 266 -0.09 23.85 -0.57
N ALA A 267 1.19 23.63 -0.89
CA ALA A 267 1.64 23.23 -2.22
C ALA A 267 1.26 21.81 -2.57
N LEU A 268 1.50 20.83 -1.68
CA LEU A 268 1.13 19.43 -1.89
C LEU A 268 -0.38 19.29 -2.10
N ALA A 269 -1.21 20.08 -1.41
CA ALA A 269 -2.67 20.11 -1.63
C ALA A 269 -3.12 20.70 -2.98
N LYS A 270 -2.20 21.20 -3.81
CA LYS A 270 -2.46 21.84 -5.12
C LYS A 270 -1.76 21.14 -6.28
N VAL A 271 -0.87 20.20 -5.97
CA VAL A 271 -0.22 19.34 -6.95
C VAL A 271 -1.17 18.17 -7.26
N ASP A 272 -1.05 17.60 -8.46
CA ASP A 272 -1.76 16.38 -8.81
C ASP A 272 -1.50 15.28 -7.77
N ASP A 273 -2.53 14.52 -7.39
CA ASP A 273 -2.45 13.53 -6.32
C ASP A 273 -1.35 12.50 -6.60
N ASP A 274 -1.10 12.17 -7.88
CA ASP A 274 -0.08 11.21 -8.25
C ASP A 274 1.33 11.74 -8.01
N VAL A 275 1.54 13.01 -8.33
CA VAL A 275 2.83 13.68 -8.15
C VAL A 275 3.08 14.01 -6.68
N ALA A 276 2.03 14.38 -5.94
CA ALA A 276 2.12 14.60 -4.49
C ALA A 276 2.48 13.29 -3.75
N ALA A 277 1.89 12.17 -4.14
CA ALA A 277 2.20 10.85 -3.60
C ALA A 277 3.57 10.31 -4.04
N ALA A 278 4.04 10.66 -5.24
CA ALA A 278 5.38 10.32 -5.74
C ALA A 278 6.49 11.13 -5.03
N LEU A 279 6.27 12.42 -4.78
CA LEU A 279 7.19 13.29 -4.05
C LEU A 279 7.29 12.94 -2.55
N GLY A 280 6.35 12.14 -2.04
CA GLY A 280 6.30 11.69 -0.67
C GLY A 280 5.90 12.84 0.27
N GLY A 281 4.71 12.74 0.87
CA GLY A 281 4.24 13.71 1.86
C GLY A 281 5.23 14.00 3.01
N ASP A 282 6.17 13.07 3.26
CA ASP A 282 7.27 13.17 4.21
C ASP A 282 8.65 13.25 3.52
N TYR A 283 8.94 14.30 2.76
CA TYR A 283 10.27 14.55 2.16
C TYR A 283 11.42 14.69 3.20
N ARG A 284 11.12 14.66 4.51
CA ARG A 284 12.12 14.63 5.58
C ARG A 284 11.78 13.58 6.64
N ALA A 285 12.67 12.59 6.78
CA ALA A 285 12.84 11.94 8.08
C ALA A 285 13.30 13.00 9.10
N ARG A 286 12.71 13.01 10.29
CA ARG A 286 13.00 13.98 11.34
C ARG A 286 14.51 13.96 11.68
N GLY A 287 15.25 14.97 11.21
CA GLY A 287 16.70 15.10 11.43
C GLY A 287 17.62 14.80 10.23
N GLY A 288 17.08 14.41 9.06
CA GLY A 288 17.86 14.22 7.83
C GLY A 288 17.74 15.38 6.85
N SER A 289 18.83 15.69 6.12
CA SER A 289 18.74 16.48 4.89
C SER A 289 18.11 15.62 3.78
N GLY A 290 17.11 16.15 3.08
CA GLY A 290 16.58 15.50 1.88
C GLY A 290 17.64 15.39 0.78
N PRO A 291 17.44 14.53 -0.23
CA PRO A 291 18.36 14.43 -1.34
C PRO A 291 18.49 15.80 -2.03
N VAL A 292 19.74 16.26 -2.18
CA VAL A 292 20.07 17.51 -2.85
C VAL A 292 20.15 17.21 -4.34
N HIS A 293 19.22 17.75 -5.12
CA HIS A 293 19.29 17.70 -6.57
C HIS A 293 20.49 18.54 -7.06
N PRO A 294 21.32 18.03 -8.00
CA PRO A 294 22.55 18.71 -8.42
C PRO A 294 22.31 20.12 -9.01
N SER A 295 21.14 20.37 -9.59
CA SER A 295 20.67 21.67 -10.09
C SER A 295 20.45 22.72 -8.99
N ALA A 296 20.03 22.31 -7.78
CA ALA A 296 19.82 23.20 -6.64
C ALA A 296 21.15 23.76 -6.10
N ALA A 297 22.24 22.99 -6.22
CA ALA A 297 23.59 23.45 -5.89
C ALA A 297 24.11 24.49 -6.90
N GLU A 298 23.76 24.33 -8.18
CA GLU A 298 24.14 25.27 -9.25
C GLU A 298 23.32 26.57 -9.20
N GLY A 299 22.03 26.48 -8.85
CA GLY A 299 21.15 27.65 -8.64
C GLY A 299 21.53 28.49 -7.43
N ALA A 300 21.94 27.86 -6.31
CA ALA A 300 22.40 28.56 -5.11
C ALA A 300 23.71 29.34 -5.35
N GLY A 301 24.59 28.82 -6.20
CA GLY A 301 25.82 29.50 -6.62
C GLY A 301 25.57 30.76 -7.47
N LYS A 302 24.49 30.79 -8.25
CA LYS A 302 24.11 31.96 -9.07
C LYS A 302 23.26 33.00 -8.34
N ALA A 303 22.53 32.60 -7.28
CA ALA A 303 21.65 33.49 -6.52
C ALA A 303 22.33 34.23 -5.36
N GLY A 304 23.64 34.01 -5.12
CA GLY A 304 24.38 34.70 -4.05
C GLY A 304 23.87 34.40 -2.64
N VAL A 305 23.18 33.28 -2.43
CA VAL A 305 22.76 32.82 -1.10
C VAL A 305 23.77 31.80 -0.61
N ALA A 306 24.97 32.28 -0.29
CA ALA A 306 25.91 31.53 0.54
C ALA A 306 25.48 31.74 2.00
N GLY A 307 24.90 30.70 2.61
CA GLY A 307 24.81 30.64 4.06
C GLY A 307 26.22 30.53 4.63
N ASP A 308 26.63 31.50 5.45
CA ASP A 308 27.84 31.42 6.26
C ASP A 308 27.84 30.10 7.02
N GLY A 309 28.81 29.25 6.67
CA GLY A 309 29.17 28.09 7.46
C GLY A 309 29.63 28.57 8.83
N ALA A 310 28.79 28.36 9.84
CA ALA A 310 29.22 28.42 11.23
C ALA A 310 30.20 27.27 11.46
N GLY A 311 31.48 27.56 11.31
CA GLY A 311 32.58 26.73 11.78
C GLY A 311 32.49 26.54 13.29
N GLY A 312 31.92 25.41 13.71
CA GLY A 312 31.99 24.92 15.08
C GLY A 312 33.34 24.26 15.30
N GLN A 313 34.27 25.06 15.82
CA GLN A 313 35.64 24.70 16.18
C GLN A 313 35.66 23.49 17.14
N ALA A 314 36.28 22.40 16.70
CA ALA A 314 36.66 21.28 17.57
C ALA A 314 37.77 21.76 18.51
N ILE A 315 37.51 21.79 19.81
CA ILE A 315 38.55 21.87 20.84
C ILE A 315 38.51 20.57 21.63
N GLY A 316 39.45 19.67 21.30
CA GLY A 316 39.85 18.59 22.17
C GLY A 316 41.04 19.03 23.03
N GLY A 317 41.07 18.67 24.32
CA GLY A 317 42.30 18.77 25.09
C GLY A 317 42.17 18.79 26.61
N SER A 318 42.22 17.60 27.21
CA SER A 318 43.10 17.26 28.35
C SER A 318 42.80 17.72 29.79
N ARG A 319 42.48 16.70 30.61
CA ARG A 319 43.01 16.34 31.95
C ARG A 319 42.82 17.29 33.15
N GLY A 320 42.22 16.72 34.21
CA GLY A 320 42.90 16.65 35.52
C GLY A 320 42.17 17.27 36.73
N HIS A 321 41.95 16.42 37.75
CA HIS A 321 41.80 16.73 39.18
C HIS A 321 40.51 17.43 39.65
N GLN A 322 40.05 17.31 40.89
CA GLN A 322 40.05 16.28 41.94
C GLN A 322 39.00 16.83 42.94
N LEU A 323 38.27 15.97 43.66
CA LEU A 323 37.52 16.42 44.84
C LEU A 323 38.48 17.04 45.86
N VAL A 324 38.19 18.24 46.35
CA VAL A 324 38.27 18.59 47.78
C VAL A 324 37.15 19.58 48.09
N THR A 325 36.28 19.18 49.00
CA THR A 325 35.28 20.00 49.70
C THR A 325 35.94 20.77 50.84
N ALA A 326 35.49 22.00 51.08
CA ALA A 326 35.54 22.64 52.39
C ALA A 326 34.12 23.10 52.73
N GLY A 327 33.55 22.53 53.80
CA GLY A 327 32.17 22.72 54.25
C GLY A 327 31.46 21.40 54.46
#